data_AF-A0A975JBA9-F1
#
_entry.id   AF-A0A975JBA9-F1
#
_cell.length_a   1.000
_cell.length_b   1.000
_cell.length_c   1.000
_cell.angle_alpha   90.00
_cell.angle_beta   90.00
_cell.angle_gamma   90.00
#
_symmetry.space_group_name_H-M   'P 1'
#
loop_
_entity.id
_entity.type
_entity.pdbx_description
1 polymer ?
#
loop_
_entity_poly.entity_id
_entity_poly.type
_entity_poly.pdbx_seq_one_letter_code
_entity_poly.pdbx_strand_id
1 'polypeptide(L)'
;MTRSTRLHLAAATALTGLIVSFAMAFMGGPMSRHLPGIGFHLAAIFGAGGVGYVCAGAFGRPRRRGWLMAGFTAVWMTIASAFAGATLLGLTVGTIETGVYGLFAIIDAATSPAAVAVWALCMTGLHLYARDLRHDAAT
;
A
#
# COMPACT_ATOMS: atom_id res chain seq x y z
N MET A 1 -13.66 0.70 16.11
CA MET A 1 -12.26 0.30 15.84
C MET A 1 -11.37 1.16 16.71
N THR A 2 -10.60 0.55 17.62
CA THR A 2 -9.80 1.28 18.62
C THR A 2 -8.56 1.91 17.98
N ARG A 3 -7.91 2.86 18.67
CA ARG A 3 -6.63 3.45 18.20
C ARG A 3 -5.56 2.38 18.01
N SER A 4 -5.51 1.39 18.92
CA SER A 4 -4.57 0.27 18.86
C SER A 4 -4.76 -0.57 17.57
N THR A 5 -5.99 -0.96 17.25
CA THR A 5 -6.30 -1.70 16.01
C THR A 5 -5.86 -0.93 14.75
N ARG A 6 -6.04 0.39 14.73
CA ARG A 6 -5.63 1.22 13.58
C ARG A 6 -4.11 1.28 13.43
N LEU A 7 -3.36 1.30 14.54
CA LEU A 7 -1.90 1.26 14.52
C LEU A 7 -1.37 -0.08 14.02
N HIS A 8 -1.96 -1.20 14.44
CA HIS A 8 -1.59 -2.52 13.91
C HIS A 8 -1.84 -2.62 12.41
N LEU A 9 -2.98 -2.10 11.94
CA LEU A 9 -3.27 -2.04 10.52
C LEU A 9 -2.34 -1.12 9.75
N ALA A 10 -2.00 0.04 10.32
CA ALA A 10 -1.01 0.95 9.73
C ALA A 10 0.36 0.26 9.58
N ALA A 11 0.82 -0.47 10.60
CA ALA A 11 2.05 -1.24 10.54
C ALA A 11 2.00 -2.36 9.49
N ALA A 12 0.89 -3.11 9.43
CA ALA A 12 0.69 -4.15 8.41
C ALA A 12 0.63 -3.58 6.99
N THR A 13 0.02 -2.40 6.80
CA THR A 13 0.03 -1.70 5.51
C THR A 13 1.40 -1.18 5.14
N ALA A 14 2.19 -0.70 6.11
CA ALA A 14 3.57 -0.26 5.86
C ALA A 14 4.44 -1.45 5.40
N LEU A 15 4.30 -2.61 6.05
CA LEU A 15 4.95 -3.86 5.63
C LEU A 15 4.48 -4.30 4.24
N THR A 16 3.18 -4.22 3.97
CA THR A 16 2.62 -4.48 2.63
C THR A 16 3.24 -3.55 1.58
N GLY A 17 3.37 -2.27 1.89
CA GLY A 17 4.03 -1.28 1.04
C GLY A 17 5.48 -1.67 0.73
N LEU A 18 6.23 -2.14 1.74
CA LEU A 18 7.59 -2.64 1.55
C LEU A 18 7.62 -3.85 0.60
N ILE A 19 6.82 -4.88 0.86
CA ILE A 19 6.77 -6.10 0.05
C ILE A 19 6.41 -5.77 -1.41
N VAL A 20 5.37 -4.96 -1.61
CA VAL A 20 4.92 -4.55 -2.94
C VAL A 20 5.98 -3.71 -3.64
N SER A 21 6.68 -2.82 -2.94
CA SER A 21 7.76 -2.04 -3.54
C SER A 21 8.93 -2.92 -4.00
N PHE A 22 9.29 -3.97 -3.26
CA PHE A 22 10.26 -4.95 -3.73
C PHE A 22 9.75 -5.74 -4.94
N ALA A 23 8.48 -6.14 -4.94
CA ALA A 23 7.88 -6.78 -6.10
C ALA A 23 7.93 -5.89 -7.35
N MET A 24 7.66 -4.59 -7.21
CA MET A 24 7.77 -3.63 -8.30
C MET A 24 9.22 -3.43 -8.76
N ALA A 25 10.19 -3.42 -7.84
CA ALA A 25 11.60 -3.24 -8.17
C ALA A 25 12.22 -4.47 -8.85
N PHE A 26 11.84 -5.68 -8.45
CA PHE A 26 12.42 -6.92 -8.98
C PHE A 26 11.63 -7.53 -10.13
N MET A 27 10.30 -7.38 -10.11
CA MET A 27 9.38 -8.05 -11.03
C MET A 27 8.50 -7.06 -11.80
N GLY A 28 8.67 -5.75 -11.58
CA GLY A 28 7.94 -4.72 -12.32
C GLY A 28 8.39 -4.60 -13.78
N GLY A 29 7.77 -3.69 -14.51
CA GLY A 29 8.09 -3.45 -15.91
C GLY A 29 9.41 -2.68 -16.11
N PRO A 30 9.65 -2.13 -17.30
CA PRO A 30 10.87 -1.39 -17.65
C PRO A 30 11.23 -0.22 -16.71
N MET A 31 10.26 0.38 -16.02
CA MET A 31 10.52 1.49 -15.09
C MET A 31 11.20 1.04 -13.79
N SER A 32 11.15 -0.25 -13.45
CA SER A 32 11.81 -0.81 -12.26
C SER A 32 13.28 -0.42 -12.12
N ARG A 33 14.00 -0.32 -13.23
CA ARG A 33 15.44 0.05 -13.29
C ARG A 33 15.72 1.52 -12.98
N HIS A 34 14.69 2.37 -13.02
CA HIS A 34 14.79 3.81 -12.82
C HIS A 34 14.25 4.24 -11.45
N LEU A 35 13.79 3.28 -10.63
CA LEU A 35 13.30 3.57 -9.29
C LEU A 35 14.47 4.01 -8.39
N PRO A 36 14.25 4.97 -7.48
CA PRO A 36 15.31 5.60 -6.66
C PRO A 36 15.87 4.71 -5.53
N GLY A 37 16.09 3.41 -5.79
CA GLY A 37 16.67 2.44 -4.87
C GLY A 37 15.97 2.45 -3.51
N ILE A 38 16.73 2.69 -2.44
CA ILE A 38 16.21 2.70 -1.06
C ILE A 38 15.14 3.78 -0.82
N GLY A 39 15.21 4.92 -1.53
CA GLY A 39 14.23 6.00 -1.40
C GLY A 39 12.83 5.57 -1.82
N PHE A 40 12.73 4.71 -2.84
CA PHE A 40 11.45 4.15 -3.30
C PHE A 40 10.79 3.28 -2.21
N HIS A 41 11.57 2.42 -1.56
CA HIS A 41 11.08 1.53 -0.51
C HIS A 41 10.64 2.30 0.73
N LEU A 42 11.40 3.33 1.14
CA LEU A 42 11.03 4.20 2.25
C LEU A 42 9.74 4.98 1.96
N ALA A 43 9.62 5.54 0.76
CA ALA A 43 8.39 6.20 0.31
C ALA A 43 7.18 5.25 0.39
N ALA A 44 7.35 4.00 -0.07
CA ALA A 44 6.29 2.99 0.00
C ALA A 44 5.90 2.62 1.44
N ILE A 45 6.87 2.47 2.35
CA ILE A 45 6.61 2.19 3.77
C ILE A 45 5.77 3.31 4.40
N PHE A 46 6.24 4.55 4.30
CA PHE A 46 5.58 5.69 4.96
C PHE A 46 4.25 6.04 4.31
N GLY A 47 4.20 6.03 2.97
CA GLY A 47 2.99 6.28 2.21
C GLY A 47 1.91 5.23 2.49
N ALA A 48 2.27 3.94 2.50
CA ALA A 48 1.32 2.87 2.80
C ALA A 48 0.89 2.87 4.26
N GLY A 49 1.81 3.08 5.21
CA GLY A 49 1.50 3.13 6.63
C GLY A 49 0.55 4.28 6.99
N GLY A 50 0.84 5.50 6.52
CA GLY A 50 0.02 6.68 6.80
C GLY A 50 -1.39 6.56 6.21
N VAL A 51 -1.49 6.20 4.93
CA VAL A 51 -2.79 6.00 4.27
C VAL A 51 -3.54 4.81 4.87
N GLY A 52 -2.82 3.74 5.23
CA GLY A 52 -3.40 2.57 5.90
C GLY A 52 -4.04 2.88 7.25
N TYR A 53 -3.45 3.79 8.02
CA TYR A 53 -4.08 4.30 9.24
C TYR A 53 -5.44 4.97 8.97
N VAL A 54 -5.52 5.80 7.92
CA VAL A 54 -6.74 6.51 7.52
C VAL A 54 -7.80 5.54 7.00
N CYS A 55 -7.38 4.56 6.20
CA CYS A 55 -8.27 3.61 5.52
C CYS A 55 -8.56 2.33 6.31
N ALA A 56 -8.01 2.16 7.51
CA ALA A 56 -8.16 0.98 8.37
C ALA A 56 -9.63 0.51 8.52
N GLY A 57 -10.57 1.46 8.54
CA GLY A 57 -12.01 1.19 8.67
C GLY A 57 -12.65 0.47 7.48
N ALA A 58 -11.99 0.38 6.33
CA ALA A 58 -12.53 -0.26 5.13
C ALA A 58 -12.25 -1.78 5.07
N PHE A 59 -11.15 -2.24 5.68
CA PHE A 59 -10.74 -3.64 5.68
C PHE A 59 -11.40 -4.46 6.79
N GLY A 60 -11.46 -5.77 6.63
CA GLY A 60 -11.98 -6.70 7.64
C GLY A 60 -13.50 -6.71 7.79
N ARG A 61 -14.24 -6.04 6.91
CA ARG A 61 -15.71 -6.07 6.92
C ARG A 61 -16.23 -7.41 6.37
N PRO A 62 -17.21 -8.05 7.03
CA PRO A 62 -17.76 -9.32 6.56
C PRO A 62 -18.62 -9.15 5.29
N ARG A 63 -18.92 -10.29 4.64
CA ARG A 63 -19.78 -10.42 3.45
C ARG A 63 -19.17 -9.82 2.16
N ARG A 64 -19.81 -10.11 1.01
CA ARG A 64 -19.41 -9.64 -0.33
C ARG A 64 -19.20 -8.12 -0.41
N ARG A 65 -20.06 -7.34 0.28
CA ARG A 65 -19.94 -5.88 0.32
C ARG A 65 -18.64 -5.41 1.00
N GLY A 66 -18.16 -6.15 2.01
CA GLY A 66 -16.89 -5.87 2.67
C GLY A 66 -15.69 -6.11 1.75
N TRP A 67 -15.72 -7.19 0.96
CA TRP A 67 -14.70 -7.47 -0.06
C TRP A 67 -14.67 -6.42 -1.17
N LEU A 68 -15.82 -6.01 -1.68
CA LEU A 68 -15.90 -4.94 -2.70
C LEU A 68 -15.32 -3.62 -2.18
N MET A 69 -15.67 -3.26 -0.94
CA MET A 69 -15.15 -2.05 -0.30
C MET A 69 -13.64 -2.14 -0.06
N ALA A 70 -13.14 -3.31 0.35
CA ALA A 70 -11.72 -3.55 0.53
C ALA A 70 -10.95 -3.48 -0.79
N GLY A 71 -11.49 -4.06 -1.87
CA GLY A 71 -10.89 -3.99 -3.21
C GLY A 71 -10.81 -2.56 -3.72
N PHE A 72 -11.91 -1.79 -3.63
CA PHE A 72 -11.91 -0.37 -4.01
C PHE A 72 -10.90 0.44 -3.17
N THR A 73 -10.88 0.17 -1.86
CA THR A 73 -9.95 0.85 -0.95
C THR A 73 -8.51 0.47 -1.25
N ALA A 74 -8.20 -0.78 -1.57
CA ALA A 74 -6.85 -1.22 -1.93
C ALA A 74 -6.31 -0.45 -3.14
N VAL A 75 -7.11 -0.31 -4.21
CA VAL A 75 -6.72 0.47 -5.39
C VAL A 75 -6.50 1.94 -5.03
N TRP A 76 -7.46 2.55 -4.32
CA TRP A 76 -7.35 3.95 -3.91
C TRP A 76 -6.13 4.20 -3.03
N MET A 77 -5.87 3.30 -2.08
CA MET A 77 -4.72 3.38 -1.20
C MET A 77 -3.41 3.25 -1.97
N THR A 78 -3.31 2.34 -2.93
CA THR A 78 -2.09 2.19 -3.74
C THR A 78 -1.74 3.51 -4.46
N ILE A 79 -2.75 4.18 -5.04
CA ILE A 79 -2.56 5.48 -5.68
C ILE A 79 -2.18 6.55 -4.63
N ALA A 80 -2.99 6.70 -3.58
CA ALA A 80 -2.80 7.72 -2.56
C ALA A 80 -1.45 7.57 -1.82
N SER A 81 -1.02 6.34 -1.56
CA SER A 81 0.25 6.03 -0.92
C SER A 81 1.45 6.34 -1.81
N ALA A 82 1.34 6.14 -3.12
CA ALA A 82 2.40 6.55 -4.04
C ALA A 82 2.58 8.07 -4.06
N PHE A 83 1.48 8.84 -4.10
CA PHE A 83 1.54 10.29 -3.97
C PHE A 83 2.09 10.74 -2.61
N ALA A 84 1.55 10.22 -1.51
CA ALA A 84 1.96 10.59 -0.16
C ALA A 84 3.43 10.23 0.11
N GLY A 85 3.84 9.01 -0.25
CA GLY A 85 5.21 8.53 -0.09
C GLY A 85 6.21 9.33 -0.92
N ALA A 86 5.87 9.60 -2.18
CA ALA A 86 6.71 10.41 -3.07
C ALA A 86 6.81 11.86 -2.60
N THR A 87 5.73 12.44 -2.09
CA THR A 87 5.74 13.80 -1.51
C THR A 87 6.61 13.86 -0.27
N LEU A 88 6.47 12.89 0.65
CA LEU A 88 7.31 12.78 1.85
C LEU A 88 8.79 12.65 1.50
N LEU A 89 9.13 11.89 0.46
CA LEU A 89 10.50 11.78 -0.04
C LEU A 89 10.94 13.08 -0.73
N GLY A 90 10.13 13.67 -1.59
CA GLY A 90 10.44 14.92 -2.30
C GLY A 90 10.68 16.10 -1.35
N LEU A 91 9.97 16.13 -0.22
CA LEU A 91 10.19 17.10 0.86
C LEU A 91 11.52 16.87 1.60
N THR A 92 12.05 15.63 1.63
CA THR A 92 13.33 15.33 2.30
C THR A 92 14.54 15.42 1.37
N VAL A 93 14.38 15.22 0.06
CA VAL A 93 15.45 15.34 -0.95
C VAL A 93 15.35 16.56 -1.87
N GLY A 94 14.36 17.45 -1.68
CA GLY A 94 14.30 18.76 -2.35
C GLY A 94 13.88 18.74 -3.81
N THR A 95 13.14 17.73 -4.27
CA THR A 95 12.66 17.60 -5.66
C THR A 95 11.13 17.47 -5.68
N ILE A 96 10.44 18.40 -6.35
CA ILE A 96 8.96 18.52 -6.31
C ILE A 96 8.26 17.58 -7.32
N GLU A 97 8.99 17.00 -8.28
CA GLU A 97 8.40 16.18 -9.35
C GLU A 97 8.05 14.74 -8.94
N THR A 98 8.31 14.34 -7.69
CA THR A 98 8.31 12.94 -7.25
C THR A 98 6.94 12.25 -7.33
N GLY A 99 5.83 12.98 -7.15
CA GLY A 99 4.48 12.39 -7.13
C GLY A 99 4.07 11.71 -8.43
N VAL A 100 4.49 12.27 -9.57
CA VAL A 100 4.16 11.75 -10.91
C VAL A 100 4.92 10.46 -11.20
N TYR A 101 6.18 10.34 -10.73
CA TYR A 101 6.98 9.11 -10.86
C TYR A 101 6.36 7.92 -10.11
N GLY A 102 5.72 8.16 -8.95
CA GLY A 102 5.01 7.12 -8.22
C GLY A 102 3.84 6.51 -9.00
N LEU A 103 3.09 7.34 -9.74
CA LEU A 103 1.99 6.88 -10.57
C LEU A 103 2.48 6.09 -11.79
N PHE A 104 3.52 6.55 -12.46
CA PHE A 104 4.12 5.81 -13.58
C PHE A 104 4.69 4.46 -13.14
N ALA A 105 5.32 4.39 -11.95
CA ALA A 105 5.78 3.13 -11.39
C ALA A 105 4.63 2.14 -11.15
N ILE A 106 3.47 2.60 -10.67
CA ILE A 106 2.28 1.75 -10.48
C ILE A 106 1.76 1.26 -11.83
N ILE A 107 1.59 2.15 -12.81
CA ILE A 107 1.08 1.80 -14.14
C ILE A 107 2.00 0.75 -14.80
N ASP A 108 3.32 0.97 -14.73
CA ASP A 108 4.31 0.03 -15.25
C ASP A 108 4.27 -1.31 -14.52
N ALA A 109 4.20 -1.31 -13.18
CA ALA A 109 4.07 -2.55 -12.42
C ALA A 109 2.77 -3.30 -12.69
N ALA A 110 1.68 -2.60 -13.02
CA ALA A 110 0.41 -3.22 -13.39
C ALA A 110 0.49 -4.02 -14.71
N THR A 111 1.52 -3.78 -15.53
CA THR A 111 1.80 -4.60 -16.73
C THR A 111 2.46 -5.94 -16.39
N SER A 112 2.97 -6.11 -15.16
CA SER A 112 3.57 -7.36 -14.69
C SER A 112 2.57 -8.20 -13.91
N PRO A 113 2.15 -9.37 -14.43
CA PRO A 113 1.23 -10.26 -13.71
C PRO A 113 1.80 -10.70 -12.35
N ALA A 114 3.12 -10.85 -12.25
CA ALA A 114 3.78 -11.24 -11.00
C ALA A 114 3.67 -10.15 -9.93
N ALA A 115 3.93 -8.89 -10.28
CA ALA A 115 3.80 -7.77 -9.36
C ALA A 115 2.34 -7.57 -8.92
N VAL A 116 1.40 -7.70 -9.85
CA VAL A 116 -0.04 -7.65 -9.55
C VAL A 116 -0.48 -8.78 -8.63
N ALA A 117 0.03 -10.01 -8.84
CA ALA A 117 -0.27 -11.14 -7.97
C ALA A 117 0.22 -10.93 -6.54
N VAL A 118 1.46 -10.46 -6.36
CA VAL A 118 1.99 -10.12 -5.02
C VAL A 118 1.16 -9.03 -4.36
N TRP A 119 0.83 -7.97 -5.09
CA TRP A 119 -0.05 -6.91 -4.60
C TRP A 119 -1.40 -7.46 -4.14
N ALA A 120 -2.06 -8.28 -4.96
CA ALA A 120 -3.36 -8.87 -4.65
C ALA A 120 -3.31 -9.78 -3.42
N LEU A 121 -2.25 -10.60 -3.30
CA LEU A 121 -2.02 -11.45 -2.13
C LEU A 121 -1.84 -10.62 -0.86
N CYS A 122 -1.02 -9.57 -0.90
CA CYS A 122 -0.82 -8.69 0.26
C CYS A 122 -2.11 -7.97 0.67
N MET A 123 -2.88 -7.44 -0.29
CA MET A 123 -4.15 -6.76 0.01
C MET A 123 -5.21 -7.72 0.56
N THR A 124 -5.22 -8.96 0.08
CA THR A 124 -6.07 -10.04 0.60
C THR A 124 -5.66 -10.39 2.03
N GLY A 125 -4.37 -10.60 2.29
CA GLY A 125 -3.83 -10.85 3.62
C GLY A 125 -4.16 -9.72 4.59
N LEU A 126 -4.05 -8.46 4.16
CA LEU A 126 -4.42 -7.30 4.96
C LEU A 126 -5.92 -7.28 5.30
N HIS A 127 -6.78 -7.65 4.34
CA HIS A 127 -8.22 -7.76 4.58
C HIS A 127 -8.56 -8.84 5.61
N LEU A 128 -7.91 -10.00 5.52
CA LEU A 128 -8.09 -11.11 6.46
C LEU A 128 -7.56 -10.75 7.84
N TYR A 129 -6.35 -10.20 7.94
CA TYR A 129 -5.78 -9.75 9.20
C TYR A 129 -6.65 -8.68 9.88
N ALA A 130 -7.18 -7.72 9.12
CA ALA A 130 -8.12 -6.73 9.63
C ALA A 130 -9.44 -7.33 10.11
N ARG A 131 -9.84 -8.49 9.57
CA ARG A 131 -11.04 -9.21 9.97
C ARG A 131 -10.82 -9.88 11.33
N ASP A 132 -9.67 -10.52 11.52
CA ASP A 132 -9.31 -11.18 12.78
C ASP A 132 -9.24 -10.14 13.91
N LEU A 133 -8.54 -9.03 13.68
CA LEU A 133 -8.48 -7.92 14.65
C LEU A 133 -9.85 -7.31 15.01
N ARG A 134 -10.84 -7.41 14.12
CA ARG A 134 -12.21 -6.96 14.40
C ARG A 134 -13.01 -7.98 15.19
N HIS A 135 -12.76 -9.27 14.95
CA HIS A 135 -13.36 -10.35 15.72
C HIS A 135 -12.86 -10.30 17.17
N ASP A 136 -11.55 -10.18 17.36
CA ASP A 136 -10.92 -10.09 18.70
C ASP A 136 -11.38 -8.87 19.50
N ALA A 137 -11.71 -7.76 18.83
CA ALA A 137 -12.21 -6.56 19.47
C ALA A 137 -13.71 -6.60 19.80
N ALA A 138 -14.43 -7.64 19.36
CA ALA A 138 -15.87 -7.82 19.60
C ALA A 138 -16.16 -8.88 20.67
N THR A 139 -15.15 -9.67 21.05
CA THR A 139 -15.15 -10.62 22.18
C THR A 139 -14.64 -9.95 23.45
#